data_AF-A0A218WZ75-F1
#
_entry.id   AF-A0A218WZ75-F1
#
_cell.length_a   1.000
_cell.length_b   1.000
_cell.length_c   1.000
_cell.angle_alpha   90.00
_cell.angle_beta   90.00
_cell.angle_gamma   90.00
#
_symmetry.space_group_name_H-M   'P 1'
#
loop_
_entity.id
_entity.type
_entity.pdbx_description
1 polymer ?
#
loop_
_entity_poly.entity_id
_entity_poly.type
_entity_poly.pdbx_seq_one_letter_code
_entity_poly.pdbx_strand_id
1 'polypeptide(L)'
;MELGPTKDLRLGLGPVGDLTKGLGPTEDQWKGLGPVGDLTKGLGPVGDLTKGLGPKEDQWKGLGPVGDLTKGLGPTEDQWKGLGPVGDLTKGLGPTEDQWKGLGPVGDLTKGLGPTEDQWKGLGPVGDLTKGLGPTEDQWKGLGPVGDLTKGLGPTEDQWKGLGPVGDLTKGLGPTEDQWKGTRPYGRSNEGSRPWGDLTTGLGPTEDQRKGLGPGGI
;
A
#
# COMPACT_ATOMS: atom_id res chain seq x y z
N MET A 1 -2.60 -25.63 -9.72
CA MET A 1 -4.03 -25.89 -10.01
C MET A 1 -4.62 -24.67 -10.71
N GLU A 2 -5.38 -24.87 -11.79
CA GLU A 2 -6.04 -23.79 -12.53
C GLU A 2 -7.56 -24.02 -12.54
N LEU A 3 -8.34 -22.99 -12.19
CA LEU A 3 -9.81 -23.05 -12.19
C LEU A 3 -10.36 -22.08 -13.22
N GLY A 4 -11.34 -22.55 -14.00
CA GLY A 4 -12.04 -21.76 -15.02
C GLY A 4 -13.00 -20.70 -14.44
N PRO A 5 -13.78 -20.02 -15.30
CA PRO A 5 -14.72 -19.00 -14.88
C PRO A 5 -15.78 -19.55 -13.92
N THR A 6 -16.06 -18.81 -12.84
CA THR A 6 -17.07 -19.16 -11.84
C THR A 6 -17.89 -17.94 -11.46
N LYS A 7 -19.13 -18.10 -11.01
CA LYS A 7 -19.92 -16.99 -10.46
C LYS A 7 -19.45 -16.65 -9.04
N ASP A 8 -19.57 -17.64 -8.14
CA ASP A 8 -19.13 -17.50 -6.75
C ASP A 8 -18.08 -18.55 -6.39
N LEU A 9 -17.03 -18.13 -5.67
CA LEU A 9 -16.00 -19.05 -5.19
C LEU A 9 -15.62 -18.79 -3.74
N ARG A 10 -15.91 -19.74 -2.86
CA ARG A 10 -15.47 -19.77 -1.45
C ARG A 10 -14.41 -20.85 -1.22
N LEU A 11 -13.28 -20.48 -0.62
CA LEU A 11 -12.19 -21.42 -0.30
C LEU A 11 -11.63 -21.16 1.10
N GLY A 12 -11.66 -22.18 1.96
CA GLY A 12 -10.97 -22.21 3.25
C GLY A 12 -9.93 -23.31 3.25
N LEU A 13 -8.66 -22.98 3.50
CA LEU A 13 -7.59 -23.98 3.65
C LEU A 13 -6.87 -23.76 4.99
N GLY A 14 -6.58 -24.87 5.68
CA GLY A 14 -5.74 -24.88 6.88
C GLY A 14 -4.26 -24.65 6.54
N PRO A 15 -3.33 -25.05 7.42
CA PRO A 15 -1.90 -25.03 7.14
C PRO A 15 -1.59 -25.85 5.88
N VAL A 16 -0.81 -25.29 4.96
CA VAL A 16 -0.33 -25.95 3.74
C VAL A 16 1.16 -25.67 3.62
N GLY A 17 1.96 -26.57 3.03
CA GLY A 17 3.36 -26.27 2.67
C GLY A 17 3.39 -25.22 1.56
N ASP A 18 3.50 -25.65 0.30
CA ASP A 18 3.52 -24.72 -0.83
C ASP A 18 2.21 -24.75 -1.62
N LEU A 19 1.79 -23.59 -2.13
CA LEU A 19 0.56 -23.44 -2.87
C LEU A 19 0.70 -22.58 -4.11
N THR A 20 0.50 -23.21 -5.28
CA THR A 20 0.45 -22.51 -6.58
C THR A 20 -0.91 -22.65 -7.24
N LYS A 21 -1.56 -21.50 -7.53
CA LYS A 21 -2.90 -21.48 -8.16
C LYS A 21 -3.15 -20.32 -9.11
N GLY A 22 -3.79 -20.60 -10.24
CA GLY A 22 -4.36 -19.63 -11.17
C GLY A 22 -5.89 -19.72 -11.15
N LEU A 23 -6.61 -18.59 -11.14
CA LEU A 23 -8.06 -18.60 -11.33
C LEU A 23 -8.45 -17.62 -12.43
N GLY A 24 -9.38 -18.06 -13.27
CA GLY A 24 -10.02 -17.24 -14.28
C GLY A 24 -10.97 -16.18 -13.72
N PRO A 25 -11.74 -15.52 -14.59
CA PRO A 25 -12.68 -14.47 -14.21
C PRO A 25 -13.73 -14.96 -13.20
N THR A 26 -14.15 -14.10 -12.26
CA THR A 26 -15.19 -14.46 -11.29
C THR A 26 -16.00 -13.23 -10.88
N GLU A 27 -17.28 -13.41 -10.55
CA GLU A 27 -18.10 -12.32 -9.97
C GLU A 27 -17.67 -12.13 -8.51
N ASP A 28 -17.89 -13.12 -7.64
CA ASP A 28 -17.57 -12.99 -6.21
C ASP A 28 -16.61 -14.06 -5.70
N GLN A 29 -15.62 -13.64 -4.90
CA GLN A 29 -14.63 -14.53 -4.33
C GLN A 29 -14.37 -14.27 -2.83
N TRP A 30 -14.47 -15.32 -2.01
CA TRP A 30 -14.03 -15.32 -0.62
C TRP A 30 -12.93 -16.36 -0.38
N LYS A 31 -11.82 -15.96 0.25
CA LYS A 31 -10.73 -16.90 0.59
C LYS A 31 -10.13 -16.68 1.96
N GLY A 32 -10.06 -17.75 2.75
CA GLY A 32 -9.27 -17.84 3.99
C GLY A 32 -8.17 -18.88 3.84
N LEU A 33 -6.90 -18.51 3.99
CA LEU A 33 -5.80 -19.49 4.07
C LEU A 33 -5.10 -19.34 5.42
N GLY A 34 -4.81 -20.47 6.08
CA GLY A 34 -3.95 -20.53 7.26
C GLY A 34 -2.49 -20.21 6.93
N PRO A 35 -1.55 -20.62 7.81
CA PRO A 35 -0.12 -20.57 7.52
C PRO A 35 0.20 -21.31 6.22
N VAL A 36 1.05 -20.71 5.39
CA VAL A 36 1.56 -21.33 4.16
C VAL A 36 3.07 -21.10 4.15
N GLY A 37 3.89 -22.03 3.65
CA GLY A 37 5.28 -21.73 3.28
C GLY A 37 5.27 -20.76 2.11
N ASP A 38 5.28 -21.29 0.89
CA ASP A 38 5.26 -20.47 -0.32
C ASP A 38 3.89 -20.34 -0.97
N LEU A 39 3.51 -19.12 -1.35
CA LEU A 39 2.27 -18.87 -2.09
C LEU A 39 2.49 -18.10 -3.38
N THR A 40 2.30 -18.79 -4.50
CA THR A 40 2.24 -18.17 -5.84
C THR A 40 0.81 -18.17 -6.38
N LYS A 41 0.31 -16.99 -6.77
CA LYS A 41 -1.07 -16.87 -7.25
C LYS A 41 -1.31 -15.82 -8.34
N GLY A 42 -1.94 -16.24 -9.43
CA GLY A 42 -2.52 -15.38 -10.46
C GLY A 42 -4.05 -15.34 -10.37
N LEU A 43 -4.67 -14.16 -10.49
CA LEU A 43 -6.12 -14.02 -10.70
C LEU A 43 -6.41 -13.18 -11.95
N GLY A 44 -7.37 -13.66 -12.75
CA GLY A 44 -8.03 -12.85 -13.76
C GLY A 44 -8.95 -11.77 -13.15
N PRO A 45 -9.79 -11.14 -13.99
CA PRO A 45 -10.75 -10.12 -13.55
C PRO A 45 -11.69 -10.65 -12.46
N VAL A 46 -11.93 -9.87 -11.42
CA VAL A 46 -12.90 -10.23 -10.36
C VAL A 46 -13.86 -9.06 -10.12
N GLY A 47 -15.14 -9.33 -9.86
CA GLY A 47 -16.06 -8.33 -9.32
C GLY A 47 -15.62 -7.99 -7.90
N ASP A 48 -16.04 -8.81 -6.93
CA ASP A 48 -15.73 -8.60 -5.52
C ASP A 48 -14.81 -9.67 -4.95
N LEU A 49 -13.80 -9.23 -4.20
CA LEU A 49 -12.80 -10.11 -3.64
C LEU A 49 -12.48 -9.82 -2.17
N THR A 50 -12.77 -10.79 -1.32
CA THR A 50 -12.34 -10.81 0.07
C THR A 50 -11.30 -11.91 0.32
N LYS A 51 -10.15 -11.54 0.90
CA LYS A 51 -9.06 -12.49 1.23
C LYS A 51 -8.48 -12.25 2.63
N GLY A 52 -8.52 -13.27 3.48
CA GLY A 52 -7.76 -13.35 4.73
C GLY A 52 -6.66 -14.40 4.62
N LEU A 53 -5.42 -14.05 4.95
CA LEU A 53 -4.31 -15.00 4.84
C LEU A 53 -3.40 -14.94 6.08
N GLY A 54 -3.09 -16.10 6.63
CA GLY A 54 -2.19 -16.27 7.77
C GLY A 54 -0.71 -16.01 7.44
N PRO A 55 0.20 -16.30 8.39
CA PRO A 55 1.64 -16.15 8.23
C PRO A 55 2.21 -16.87 7.00
N LYS A 56 3.28 -16.34 6.41
CA LYS A 56 4.01 -16.89 5.26
C LYS A 56 5.51 -16.68 5.35
N GLU A 57 6.25 -17.56 4.68
CA GLU A 57 7.62 -17.28 4.24
C GLU A 57 7.47 -16.40 2.98
N ASP A 58 7.21 -16.99 1.81
CA ASP A 58 7.16 -16.23 0.56
C ASP A 58 5.77 -16.05 -0.06
N GLN A 59 5.58 -14.91 -0.72
CA GLN A 59 4.31 -14.64 -1.38
C GLN A 59 4.37 -13.80 -2.66
N TRP A 60 3.99 -14.43 -3.77
CA TRP A 60 3.91 -13.84 -5.11
C TRP A 60 2.47 -13.77 -5.62
N LYS A 61 2.00 -12.54 -5.94
CA LYS A 61 0.62 -12.33 -6.42
C LYS A 61 0.49 -11.33 -7.56
N GLY A 62 -0.11 -11.80 -8.66
CA GLY A 62 -0.65 -10.96 -9.73
C GLY A 62 -2.17 -11.00 -9.74
N LEU A 63 -2.84 -9.87 -9.62
CA LEU A 63 -4.30 -9.77 -9.83
C LEU A 63 -4.58 -8.84 -11.01
N GLY A 64 -5.48 -9.28 -11.89
CA GLY A 64 -6.06 -8.43 -12.93
C GLY A 64 -7.00 -7.35 -12.36
N PRO A 65 -7.86 -6.77 -13.21
CA PRO A 65 -8.86 -5.79 -12.78
C PRO A 65 -9.76 -6.34 -11.66
N VAL A 66 -10.03 -5.53 -10.64
CA VAL A 66 -10.96 -5.89 -9.57
C VAL A 66 -11.97 -4.75 -9.38
N GLY A 67 -13.24 -5.07 -9.12
CA GLY A 67 -14.20 -4.10 -8.60
C GLY A 67 -13.79 -3.71 -7.18
N ASP A 68 -14.20 -4.51 -6.20
CA ASP A 68 -13.89 -4.26 -4.80
C ASP A 68 -12.94 -5.31 -4.22
N LEU A 69 -11.90 -4.85 -3.52
CA LEU A 69 -10.88 -5.71 -2.93
C LEU A 69 -10.68 -5.41 -1.44
N THR A 70 -11.04 -6.38 -0.62
CA THR A 70 -10.70 -6.40 0.81
C THR A 70 -9.67 -7.49 1.11
N LYS A 71 -8.55 -7.11 1.72
CA LYS A 71 -7.44 -8.05 1.99
C LYS A 71 -6.76 -7.82 3.33
N GLY A 72 -6.75 -8.84 4.18
CA GLY A 72 -5.97 -8.90 5.41
C GLY A 72 -4.88 -9.97 5.31
N LEU A 73 -3.62 -9.61 5.54
CA LEU A 73 -2.52 -10.59 5.64
C LEU A 73 -1.82 -10.50 6.99
N GLY A 74 -1.48 -11.67 7.53
CA GLY A 74 -0.56 -11.81 8.64
C GLY A 74 0.90 -11.53 8.26
N PRO A 75 1.83 -11.86 9.17
CA PRO A 75 3.27 -11.73 8.95
C PRO A 75 3.73 -12.43 7.67
N THR A 76 4.74 -11.88 7.00
CA THR A 76 5.34 -12.47 5.79
C THR A 76 6.82 -12.11 5.77
N GLU A 77 7.70 -13.01 5.36
CA GLU A 77 9.11 -12.69 5.12
C GLU A 77 9.18 -11.87 3.83
N ASP A 78 8.95 -12.52 2.69
CA ASP A 78 9.05 -11.87 1.37
C ASP A 78 7.72 -11.72 0.65
N GLN A 79 7.50 -10.53 0.10
CA GLN A 79 6.22 -10.23 -0.50
C GLN A 79 6.24 -9.41 -1.79
N TRP A 80 5.80 -10.05 -2.87
CA TRP A 80 5.66 -9.47 -4.20
C TRP A 80 4.20 -9.39 -4.65
N LYS A 81 3.75 -8.17 -5.01
CA LYS A 81 2.37 -7.93 -5.47
C LYS A 81 2.27 -6.94 -6.63
N GLY A 82 1.67 -7.41 -7.72
CA GLY A 82 1.14 -6.57 -8.80
C GLY A 82 -0.38 -6.62 -8.83
N LEU A 83 -1.06 -5.48 -8.72
CA LEU A 83 -2.50 -5.40 -8.97
C LEU A 83 -2.77 -4.48 -10.17
N GLY A 84 -3.68 -4.90 -11.04
CA GLY A 84 -4.25 -4.07 -12.10
C GLY A 84 -5.17 -2.97 -11.55
N PRO A 85 -6.05 -2.41 -12.40
CA PRO A 85 -7.05 -1.43 -11.98
C PRO A 85 -7.94 -1.97 -10.87
N VAL A 86 -8.25 -1.16 -9.87
CA VAL A 86 -9.18 -1.51 -8.79
C VAL A 86 -10.21 -0.40 -8.64
N GLY A 87 -11.48 -0.73 -8.39
CA GLY A 87 -12.47 0.23 -7.89
C GLY A 87 -12.08 0.65 -6.48
N ASP A 88 -12.48 -0.14 -5.48
CA ASP A 88 -12.17 0.13 -4.07
C ASP A 88 -11.21 -0.90 -3.47
N LEU A 89 -10.20 -0.41 -2.77
CA LEU A 89 -9.17 -1.25 -2.16
C LEU A 89 -9.00 -0.96 -0.67
N THR A 90 -9.39 -1.94 0.15
CA THR A 90 -9.06 -1.98 1.58
C THR A 90 -8.03 -3.06 1.86
N LYS A 91 -6.89 -2.67 2.46
CA LYS A 91 -5.80 -3.61 2.74
C LYS A 91 -5.14 -3.39 4.10
N GLY A 92 -5.13 -4.43 4.93
CA GLY A 92 -4.32 -4.53 6.14
C GLY A 92 -3.19 -5.55 5.97
N LEU A 93 -1.98 -5.20 6.39
CA LEU A 93 -0.84 -6.13 6.43
C LEU A 93 -0.18 -6.09 7.79
N GLY A 94 0.16 -7.28 8.30
CA GLY A 94 1.05 -7.45 9.44
C GLY A 94 2.50 -7.08 9.13
N PRO A 95 3.42 -7.41 10.05
CA PRO A 95 4.86 -7.25 9.86
C PRO A 95 5.35 -7.89 8.56
N THR A 96 6.33 -7.29 7.91
CA THR A 96 6.97 -7.87 6.72
C THR A 96 8.47 -7.58 6.73
N GLU A 97 9.32 -8.48 6.28
CA GLU A 97 10.74 -8.17 6.07
C GLU A 97 10.83 -7.36 4.77
N ASP A 98 10.60 -8.00 3.63
CA ASP A 98 10.68 -7.38 2.32
C ASP A 98 9.32 -7.25 1.63
N GLN A 99 9.01 -6.03 1.17
CA GLN A 99 7.77 -5.78 0.45
C GLN A 99 7.94 -4.99 -0.84
N TRP A 100 7.54 -5.64 -1.93
CA TRP A 100 7.40 -5.05 -3.26
C TRP A 100 5.94 -4.98 -3.69
N LYS A 101 5.46 -3.76 -4.00
CA LYS A 101 4.08 -3.53 -4.42
C LYS A 101 3.95 -2.56 -5.59
N GLY A 102 3.43 -3.05 -6.71
CA GLY A 102 2.90 -2.25 -7.81
C GLY A 102 1.37 -2.26 -7.82
N LEU A 103 0.75 -1.08 -7.91
CA LEU A 103 -0.68 -0.93 -8.16
C LEU A 103 -0.93 -0.08 -9.40
N GLY A 104 -1.86 -0.52 -10.24
CA GLY A 104 -2.46 0.28 -11.29
C GLY A 104 -3.38 1.39 -10.73
N PRO A 105 -4.25 1.96 -11.58
CA PRO A 105 -5.24 2.95 -11.17
C PRO A 105 -6.16 2.40 -10.08
N VAL A 106 -6.50 3.24 -9.10
CA VAL A 106 -7.44 2.89 -8.03
C VAL A 106 -8.47 4.01 -7.89
N GLY A 107 -9.74 3.67 -7.67
CA GLY A 107 -10.74 4.63 -7.18
C GLY A 107 -10.36 5.07 -5.77
N ASP A 108 -10.74 4.26 -4.77
CA ASP A 108 -10.44 4.55 -3.37
C ASP A 108 -9.48 3.53 -2.75
N LEU A 109 -8.48 4.02 -2.01
CA LEU A 109 -7.45 3.19 -1.40
C LEU A 109 -7.29 3.48 0.09
N THR A 110 -7.68 2.50 0.91
CA THR A 110 -7.35 2.44 2.34
C THR A 110 -6.31 1.36 2.61
N LYS A 111 -5.14 1.75 3.14
CA LYS A 111 -4.06 0.80 3.46
C LYS A 111 -3.48 1.02 4.86
N GLY A 112 -3.51 -0.02 5.68
CA GLY A 112 -2.72 -0.14 6.91
C GLY A 112 -1.56 -1.11 6.74
N LEU A 113 -0.37 -0.74 7.20
CA LEU A 113 0.81 -1.61 7.24
C LEU A 113 1.40 -1.64 8.64
N GLY A 114 1.75 -2.84 9.10
CA GLY A 114 2.61 -3.04 10.25
C GLY A 114 4.06 -2.64 9.97
N PRO A 115 4.97 -2.98 10.91
CA PRO A 115 6.41 -2.80 10.74
C PRO A 115 6.92 -3.43 9.44
N THR A 116 7.91 -2.81 8.80
CA THR A 116 8.57 -3.38 7.61
C THR A 116 10.05 -3.09 7.63
N GLU A 117 10.92 -3.99 7.20
CA GLU A 117 12.34 -3.67 7.01
C GLU A 117 12.47 -2.86 5.71
N ASP A 118 12.25 -3.52 4.57
CA ASP A 118 12.36 -2.90 3.25
C ASP A 118 11.01 -2.78 2.53
N GLN A 119 10.69 -1.55 2.09
CA GLN A 119 9.41 -1.29 1.45
C GLN A 119 9.48 -0.50 0.14
N TRP A 120 9.25 -1.21 -0.97
CA TRP A 120 9.13 -0.66 -2.31
C TRP A 120 7.67 -0.58 -2.78
N LYS A 121 7.20 0.63 -3.10
CA LYS A 121 5.81 0.87 -3.51
C LYS A 121 5.68 1.83 -4.70
N GLY A 122 5.14 1.33 -5.81
CA GLY A 122 4.63 2.12 -6.92
C GLY A 122 3.11 2.14 -6.96
N LEU A 123 2.50 3.33 -7.00
CA LEU A 123 1.06 3.50 -7.24
C LEU A 123 0.83 4.32 -8.50
N GLY A 124 -0.09 3.86 -9.35
CA GLY A 124 -0.69 4.65 -10.41
C GLY A 124 -1.60 5.77 -9.87
N PRO A 125 -2.46 6.33 -10.74
CA PRO A 125 -3.46 7.32 -10.34
C PRO A 125 -4.39 6.78 -9.25
N VAL A 126 -4.73 7.62 -8.27
CA VAL A 126 -5.68 7.28 -7.21
C VAL A 126 -6.71 8.41 -7.07
N GLY A 127 -7.98 8.09 -6.87
CA GLY A 127 -8.98 9.06 -6.39
C GLY A 127 -8.62 9.49 -4.97
N ASP A 128 -9.02 8.70 -3.99
CA ASP A 128 -8.75 8.99 -2.58
C ASP A 128 -7.79 7.98 -1.95
N LEU A 129 -6.77 8.47 -1.24
CA LEU A 129 -5.73 7.65 -0.62
C LEU A 129 -5.61 7.93 0.88
N THR A 130 -5.99 6.93 1.68
CA THR A 130 -5.68 6.86 3.11
C THR A 130 -4.63 5.77 3.38
N LYS A 131 -3.46 6.15 3.91
CA LYS A 131 -2.37 5.22 4.24
C LYS A 131 -1.87 5.43 5.67
N GLY A 132 -1.91 4.39 6.49
CA GLY A 132 -1.16 4.29 7.75
C GLY A 132 0.02 3.33 7.61
N LEU A 133 1.19 3.76 8.07
CA LEU A 133 2.41 2.94 8.11
C LEU A 133 2.95 2.82 9.52
N GLY A 134 3.31 1.61 9.92
CA GLY A 134 4.16 1.37 11.07
C GLY A 134 5.61 1.80 10.83
N PRO A 135 6.51 1.47 11.77
CA PRO A 135 7.96 1.67 11.62
C PRO A 135 8.49 1.04 10.33
N THR A 136 9.47 1.67 9.69
CA THR A 136 10.15 1.11 8.52
C THR A 136 11.64 1.42 8.55
N GLU A 137 12.52 0.52 8.14
CA GLU A 137 13.94 0.85 7.99
C GLU A 137 14.10 1.64 6.68
N ASP A 138 13.89 0.98 5.54
CA ASP A 138 14.03 1.57 4.22
C ASP A 138 12.70 1.68 3.47
N GLN A 139 12.38 2.89 3.01
CA GLN A 139 11.15 3.13 2.25
C GLN A 139 11.38 3.84 0.92
N TRP A 140 10.96 3.16 -0.15
CA TRP A 140 10.86 3.71 -1.50
C TRP A 140 9.40 3.81 -1.97
N LYS A 141 8.95 5.02 -2.27
CA LYS A 141 7.56 5.26 -2.66
C LYS A 141 7.43 6.20 -3.86
N GLY A 142 6.88 5.68 -4.95
CA GLY A 142 6.38 6.46 -6.09
C GLY A 142 4.84 6.51 -6.09
N LEU A 143 4.28 7.72 -6.14
CA LEU A 143 2.85 7.95 -6.34
C LEU A 143 2.60 8.71 -7.64
N GLY A 144 1.67 8.22 -8.45
CA GLY A 144 1.07 8.99 -9.53
C GLY A 144 0.16 10.11 -9.01
N PRO A 145 -0.68 10.68 -9.89
CA PRO A 145 -1.68 11.68 -9.49
C PRO A 145 -2.61 11.14 -8.40
N VAL A 146 -2.93 11.97 -7.42
CA VAL A 146 -3.89 11.65 -6.35
C VAL A 146 -4.90 12.78 -6.22
N GLY A 147 -6.18 12.46 -6.06
CA GLY A 147 -7.19 13.44 -5.63
C GLY A 147 -6.88 13.90 -4.21
N ASP A 148 -7.28 13.11 -3.22
CA ASP A 148 -7.04 13.41 -1.81
C ASP A 148 -6.07 12.41 -1.16
N LEU A 149 -5.10 12.91 -0.42
CA LEU A 149 -4.06 12.10 0.23
C LEU A 149 -3.99 12.36 1.73
N THR A 150 -4.36 11.35 2.51
CA THR A 150 -4.08 11.28 3.95
C THR A 150 -3.03 10.21 4.24
N LYS A 151 -1.88 10.61 4.81
CA LYS A 151 -0.79 9.69 5.17
C LYS A 151 -0.38 9.85 6.64
N GLY A 152 -0.41 8.77 7.40
CA GLY A 152 0.27 8.63 8.69
C GLY A 152 1.51 7.75 8.54
N LEU A 153 2.65 8.21 9.05
CA LEU A 153 3.90 7.46 9.06
C LEU A 153 4.41 7.25 10.48
N GLY A 154 4.80 6.01 10.78
CA GLY A 154 5.66 5.71 11.91
C GLY A 154 7.10 6.19 11.68
N PRO A 155 8.00 5.89 12.62
CA PRO A 155 9.45 6.09 12.45
C PRO A 155 9.96 5.50 11.12
N THR A 156 10.90 6.17 10.47
CA THR A 156 11.59 5.63 9.29
C THR A 156 13.07 5.97 9.33
N GLU A 157 13.98 5.07 9.00
CA GLU A 157 15.40 5.44 8.92
C GLU A 157 15.63 6.19 7.60
N ASP A 158 15.46 5.49 6.47
CA ASP A 158 15.67 6.06 5.14
C ASP A 158 14.37 6.14 4.33
N GLN A 159 14.08 7.32 3.77
CA GLN A 159 12.89 7.51 2.96
C GLN A 159 13.11 8.25 1.65
N TRP A 160 12.79 7.55 0.56
CA TRP A 160 12.71 8.06 -0.80
C TRP A 160 11.26 8.18 -1.27
N LYS A 161 10.84 9.40 -1.63
CA LYS A 161 9.45 9.66 -2.02
C LYS A 161 9.33 10.53 -3.26
N GLY A 162 8.71 9.97 -4.31
CA GLY A 162 8.22 10.69 -5.48
C GLY A 162 6.69 10.86 -5.43
N LEU A 163 6.21 12.09 -5.57
CA LEU A 163 4.79 12.41 -5.67
C LEU A 163 4.47 13.11 -6.98
N GLY A 164 3.52 12.56 -7.73
CA GLY A 164 2.79 13.27 -8.77
C GLY A 164 1.88 14.37 -8.20
N PRO A 165 1.05 14.99 -9.05
CA PRO A 165 0.09 16.00 -8.62
C PRO A 165 -0.84 15.47 -7.53
N VAL A 166 -1.11 16.29 -6.51
CA VAL A 166 -2.04 15.97 -5.42
C VAL A 166 -3.03 17.12 -5.26
N GLY A 167 -4.32 16.83 -5.16
CA GLY A 167 -5.35 17.81 -4.82
C GLY A 167 -5.18 18.30 -3.40
N ASP A 168 -5.71 17.54 -2.43
CA ASP A 168 -5.56 17.85 -1.00
C ASP A 168 -4.60 16.88 -0.31
N LEU A 169 -3.75 17.43 0.57
CA LEU A 169 -2.67 16.70 1.21
C LEU A 169 -2.68 16.89 2.73
N THR A 170 -2.86 15.79 3.46
CA THR A 170 -2.69 15.73 4.91
C THR A 170 -1.64 14.68 5.26
N LYS A 171 -0.58 15.09 5.98
CA LYS A 171 0.46 14.17 6.46
C LYS A 171 0.77 14.35 7.94
N GLY A 172 0.82 13.24 8.65
CA GLY A 172 1.49 13.11 9.95
C GLY A 172 2.74 12.24 9.79
N LEU A 173 3.89 12.75 10.21
CA LEU A 173 5.17 12.05 10.12
C LEU A 173 5.71 11.71 11.50
N GLY A 174 6.12 10.45 11.68
CA GLY A 174 7.05 10.04 12.72
C GLY A 174 8.46 10.56 12.44
N PRO A 175 9.42 10.30 13.35
CA PRO A 175 10.82 10.67 13.13
C PRO A 175 11.37 10.03 11.85
N THR A 176 12.22 10.75 11.11
CA THR A 176 12.92 10.21 9.94
C THR A 176 14.37 10.67 9.93
N GLU A 177 15.32 9.74 9.83
CA GLU A 177 16.75 10.08 9.84
C GLU A 177 17.16 10.75 8.52
N ASP A 178 16.97 10.05 7.40
CA ASP A 178 17.30 10.56 6.07
C ASP A 178 16.09 10.57 5.14
N GLN A 179 15.90 11.69 4.45
CA GLN A 179 14.71 11.86 3.62
C GLN A 179 14.96 12.62 2.32
N TRP A 180 14.61 11.95 1.20
CA TRP A 180 14.50 12.56 -0.12
C TRP A 180 13.06 12.67 -0.60
N LYS A 181 12.68 13.89 -1.02
CA LYS A 181 11.35 14.18 -1.56
C LYS A 181 11.46 14.86 -2.93
N GLY A 182 10.82 14.24 -3.93
CA GLY A 182 10.50 14.86 -5.21
C GLY A 182 9.00 15.06 -5.34
N THR A 183 8.54 16.29 -5.56
CA THR A 183 7.11 16.61 -5.69
C THR A 183 6.83 17.47 -6.92
N ARG A 184 5.74 17.15 -7.63
CA ARG A 184 5.12 18.02 -8.65
C ARG A 184 3.94 18.81 -8.04
N PRO A 185 3.37 19.83 -8.72
CA PRO A 185 2.46 20.79 -8.08
C PRO A 185 1.35 20.12 -7.26
N TYR A 186 1.13 20.62 -6.05
CA TYR A 186 0.08 20.20 -5.13
C TYR A 186 -0.84 21.38 -4.82
N GLY A 187 -2.11 21.10 -4.53
CA GLY A 187 -3.08 22.09 -4.08
C GLY A 187 -2.89 22.42 -2.59
N ARG A 188 -3.92 22.18 -1.77
CA ARG A 188 -3.93 22.54 -0.36
C ARG A 188 -3.14 21.52 0.47
N SER A 189 -2.21 21.96 1.31
CA SER A 189 -1.34 21.07 2.11
C SER A 189 -1.32 21.41 3.60
N ASN A 190 -1.45 20.38 4.43
CA ASN A 190 -1.20 20.41 5.87
C ASN A 190 -0.18 19.32 6.22
N GLU A 191 1.00 19.71 6.69
CA GLU A 191 2.08 18.80 7.10
C GLU A 191 2.45 19.10 8.55
N GLY A 192 2.29 18.10 9.44
CA GLY A 192 2.74 18.16 10.83
C GLY A 192 4.01 17.35 11.01
N SER A 193 5.11 18.01 11.39
CA SER A 193 6.43 17.40 11.58
C SER A 193 6.92 17.61 13.03
N ARG A 194 7.55 16.60 13.64
CA ARG A 194 8.46 16.76 14.80
C ARG A 194 9.91 16.63 14.28
N PRO A 195 10.91 17.31 14.89
CA PRO A 195 12.17 17.61 14.20
C PRO A 195 13.18 16.44 14.18
N TRP A 196 14.22 16.63 13.36
CA TRP A 196 15.52 15.94 13.21
C TRP A 196 15.67 15.04 11.96
N GLY A 197 16.78 15.24 11.22
CA GLY A 197 17.17 14.57 9.96
C GLY A 197 17.59 15.54 8.83
N ASP A 198 18.49 15.10 7.92
CA ASP A 198 18.94 15.88 6.75
C ASP A 198 17.88 15.80 5.62
N LEU A 199 17.24 16.93 5.31
CA LEU A 199 16.15 17.00 4.33
C LEU A 199 16.63 17.56 2.98
N THR A 200 16.51 16.76 1.92
CA THR A 200 16.74 17.23 0.55
C THR A 200 15.44 17.24 -0.25
N THR A 201 15.06 18.43 -0.77
CA THR A 201 13.81 18.65 -1.51
C THR A 201 14.07 19.30 -2.87
N GLY A 202 13.60 18.70 -3.96
CA GLY A 202 13.56 19.34 -5.28
C GLY A 202 12.20 20.00 -5.52
N LEU A 203 12.17 21.34 -5.64
CA LEU A 203 10.92 22.12 -5.76
C LEU A 203 10.63 22.56 -7.20
N GLY A 204 9.37 22.41 -7.62
CA GLY A 204 8.73 23.23 -8.67
C GLY A 204 7.89 24.36 -8.04
N PRO A 205 7.31 25.29 -8.81
CA PRO A 205 6.64 26.48 -8.28
C PRO A 205 5.45 26.11 -7.37
N THR A 206 5.31 26.82 -6.24
CA THR A 206 4.33 26.55 -5.16
C THR A 206 3.48 27.81 -4.90
N GLU A 207 2.17 27.67 -4.73
CA GLU A 207 1.28 28.73 -4.21
C GLU A 207 0.85 28.40 -2.77
N ASP A 208 0.93 29.41 -1.89
CA ASP A 208 0.44 29.51 -0.50
C ASP A 208 0.70 28.37 0.52
N GLN A 209 1.72 28.57 1.38
CA GLN A 209 1.97 27.75 2.58
C GLN A 209 1.49 28.46 3.86
N ARG A 210 0.58 27.86 4.64
CA ARG A 210 0.34 28.24 6.04
C ARG A 210 1.06 27.27 6.99
N LYS A 211 2.14 27.74 7.62
CA LYS A 211 2.82 27.02 8.71
C LYS A 211 2.10 27.29 10.03
N GLY A 212 1.50 26.27 10.62
CA GLY A 212 0.95 26.35 11.98
C GLY A 212 2.07 26.28 13.02
N LEU A 213 2.47 27.41 13.58
CA LEU A 213 3.31 27.46 14.77
C LEU A 213 2.42 27.14 15.98
N GLY A 214 2.72 26.05 16.70
CA GLY A 214 2.09 25.78 17.99
C GLY A 214 2.42 26.89 18.99
N PRO A 215 1.51 27.22 19.94
CA PRO A 215 1.75 28.30 20.90
C PRO A 215 2.92 27.93 21.83
N GLY A 216 3.93 28.79 21.87
CA GLY A 216 5.03 28.72 22.84
C GLY A 216 4.51 28.99 24.25
N GLY A 217 4.74 28.05 25.16
CA GLY A 217 4.54 28.24 26.59
C GLY A 217 5.64 29.14 27.17
N ILE A 218 5.21 29.92 28.16
CA ILE A 218 5.91 30.98 28.92
C ILE A 218 7.18 30.45 29.59
#